data_AF-A0A9D1WD92-F1
#
_entry.id   AF-A0A9D1WD92-F1
#
_cell.length_a   1.000
_cell.length_b   1.000
_cell.length_c   1.000
_cell.angle_alpha   90.00
_cell.angle_beta   90.00
_cell.angle_gamma   90.00
#
_symmetry.space_group_name_H-M   'P 1'
#
loop_
_entity.id
_entity.type
_entity.pdbx_description
1 polymer ?
#
loop_
_entity_poly.entity_id
_entity_poly.type
_entity_poly.pdbx_seq_one_letter_code
_entity_poly.pdbx_strand_id
1 'polypeptide(L)' 'MALYVNTNVSSLNAQRKLTNATNNLNVSYQRLSSGLRINSSKDDAAGLQISDRLTSQINGLNQG' A
#
# COMPACT_ATOMS: atom_id res chain seq x y z
N MET A 1 -10.65 -15.49 -31.88
CA MET A 1 -11.14 -14.37 -31.04
C MET A 1 -12.65 -14.40 -31.07
N ALA A 2 -13.29 -14.88 -30.00
CA ALA A 2 -14.74 -14.94 -29.91
C ALA A 2 -15.28 -13.56 -29.47
N LEU A 3 -16.13 -12.95 -30.29
CA LEU A 3 -16.82 -11.72 -29.95
C LEU A 3 -17.99 -12.07 -29.02
N TYR A 4 -17.81 -11.87 -27.72
CA TYR A 4 -18.89 -12.06 -26.74
C TYR A 4 -19.80 -10.83 -26.78
N VAL A 5 -20.93 -10.90 -27.50
CA VAL A 5 -21.89 -9.80 -27.67
C VAL A 5 -22.44 -9.28 -26.32
N ASN A 6 -22.53 -10.15 -25.31
CA ASN A 6 -23.03 -9.81 -23.98
C ASN A 6 -21.93 -9.43 -22.96
N THR A 7 -20.64 -9.55 -23.31
CA THR A 7 -19.54 -9.27 -22.37
C THR A 7 -18.51 -8.35 -22.99
N ASN A 8 -18.53 -7.08 -22.58
CA ASN A 8 -17.56 -6.08 -23.04
C ASN A 8 -16.24 -6.24 -22.28
N VAL A 9 -15.32 -7.02 -22.86
CA VAL A 9 -14.00 -7.30 -22.28
C VAL A 9 -13.17 -6.01 -22.09
N SER A 10 -13.31 -5.02 -22.97
CA SER A 10 -12.63 -3.72 -22.84
C SER A 10 -13.12 -2.94 -21.63
N SER A 11 -14.44 -2.91 -21.40
CA SER A 11 -15.05 -2.30 -20.20
C SER A 11 -14.60 -3.01 -18.92
N LEU A 12 -14.59 -4.35 -18.93
CA LEU A 12 -14.11 -5.13 -17.78
C LEU A 12 -12.62 -4.87 -17.48
N ASN A 13 -11.80 -4.74 -18.52
CA ASN A 13 -10.38 -4.39 -18.36
C ASN A 13 -10.24 -2.96 -17.80
N ALA A 14 -10.97 -1.99 -18.36
CA ALA A 14 -10.99 -0.62 -17.86
C ALA A 14 -11.41 -0.57 -16.38
N GLN A 15 -12.42 -1.34 -15.98
CA GLN A 15 -12.85 -1.44 -14.59
C GLN A 15 -11.76 -2.04 -13.68
N ARG A 16 -11.08 -3.11 -14.10
CA ARG A 16 -9.92 -3.65 -13.35
C ARG A 16 -8.78 -2.64 -13.22
N LYS A 17 -8.48 -1.89 -14.27
CA LYS A 17 -7.46 -0.82 -14.25
C LYS A 17 -7.89 0.31 -13.30
N LEU A 18 -9.16 0.71 -13.31
CA LEU A 18 -9.72 1.70 -12.39
C LEU A 18 -9.62 1.24 -10.93
N THR A 19 -9.98 -0.01 -10.63
CA THR A 19 -9.84 -0.57 -9.27
C THR A 19 -8.39 -0.54 -8.81
N ASN A 20 -7.44 -0.96 -9.66
CA ASN A 20 -6.01 -0.91 -9.32
C ASN A 20 -5.52 0.52 -9.10
N ALA A 21 -5.90 1.46 -9.97
CA ALA A 21 -5.54 2.88 -9.82
C ALA A 21 -6.09 3.45 -8.51
N THR A 22 -7.34 3.15 -8.17
CA THR A 22 -7.99 3.58 -6.93
C THR A 22 -7.28 3.01 -5.70
N ASN A 23 -6.90 1.73 -5.73
CA ASN A 23 -6.15 1.10 -4.64
C ASN A 23 -4.78 1.76 -4.43
N ASN A 24 -4.04 2.03 -5.51
CA ASN A 24 -2.75 2.72 -5.43
C ASN A 24 -2.90 4.15 -4.89
N LEU A 25 -3.97 4.84 -5.27
CA LEU A 25 -4.29 6.18 -4.80
C LEU A 25 -4.60 6.16 -3.28
N ASN A 26 -5.38 5.19 -2.81
CA ASN A 26 -5.64 4.99 -1.38
C ASN A 26 -4.37 4.76 -0.57
N VAL A 27 -3.45 3.92 -1.04
CA VAL A 27 -2.15 3.71 -0.37
C VAL A 27 -1.33 5.01 -0.34
N SER A 28 -1.36 5.78 -1.43
CA SER A 28 -0.66 7.07 -1.49
C SER A 28 -1.24 8.07 -0.49
N TYR A 29 -2.57 8.15 -0.37
CA TYR A 29 -3.23 8.97 0.65
C TYR A 29 -2.91 8.50 2.06
N GLN A 30 -2.87 7.19 2.31
CA GLN A 30 -2.53 6.65 3.62
C GLN A 30 -1.10 7.06 4.04
N ARG A 31 -0.13 6.95 3.12
CA ARG A 31 1.26 7.41 3.34
C ARG A 31 1.37 8.92 3.50
N LEU A 32 0.60 9.69 2.73
CA LEU A 32 0.56 11.15 2.87
C LEU A 32 0.00 11.55 4.23
N SER A 33 -1.08 10.91 4.67
CA SER A 33 -1.75 11.21 5.93
C SER A 33 -0.92 10.82 7.16
N SER A 34 -0.17 9.73 7.10
CA SER A 34 0.68 9.29 8.20
C SER A 34 2.08 9.91 8.18
N GLY A 35 2.54 10.38 7.00
CA GLY A 35 3.92 10.74 6.75
C GLY A 35 4.89 9.55 6.72
N LEU A 36 4.39 8.32 6.91
CA LEU A 36 5.19 7.10 6.97
C LEU A 36 5.08 6.33 5.66
N ARG A 37 6.23 5.86 5.17
CA ARG A 37 6.28 4.99 3.98
C ARG A 37 5.69 3.60 4.27
N ILE A 38 5.93 3.08 5.48
CA ILE A 38 5.48 1.78 5.97
C ILE A 38 4.44 2.05 7.04
N ASN A 39 3.17 1.79 6.74
CA ASN A 39 2.06 2.06 7.66
C ASN A 39 1.59 0.80 8.40
N SER A 40 1.84 -0.37 7.82
CA SER A 40 1.43 -1.65 8.38
C SER A 40 2.46 -2.74 8.08
N SER A 41 2.43 -3.83 8.86
CA SER A 41 3.25 -5.02 8.61
C SER A 41 2.93 -5.70 7.28
N LYS A 42 1.75 -5.42 6.69
CA LYS A 42 1.38 -5.86 5.35
C LYS A 42 2.16 -5.14 4.26
N ASP A 43 2.55 -3.87 4.50
CA ASP A 43 3.29 -3.08 3.53
C ASP A 43 4.75 -3.50 3.45
N ASP A 44 5.38 -3.75 4.62
CA ASP A 44 6.74 -4.26 4.76
C ASP A 44 6.99 -4.76 6.19
N ALA A 45 6.82 -6.07 6.43
CA ALA A 45 6.97 -6.66 7.75
C ALA A 45 8.42 -6.55 8.29
N ALA A 46 9.42 -6.73 7.41
CA ALA A 46 10.82 -6.68 7.80
C ALA A 46 11.27 -5.22 8.05
N GLY A 47 10.86 -4.30 7.18
CA GLY A 47 11.11 -2.87 7.35
C GLY A 47 10.47 -2.31 8.61
N LEU A 48 9.22 -2.69 8.90
CA LEU A 48 8.54 -2.29 10.14
C LEU A 48 9.29 -2.81 11.38
N GLN A 49 9.66 -4.10 11.41
CA GLN A 49 10.39 -4.68 12.54
C GLN A 49 11.73 -3.99 12.79
N ILE A 50 12.46 -3.64 11.72
CA ILE A 50 13.72 -2.91 11.84
C ILE A 50 13.47 -1.51 12.38
N SER A 51 12.46 -0.80 11.86
CA SER A 51 12.07 0.53 12.34
C SER A 51 11.70 0.49 13.83
N ASP A 52 10.91 -0.48 14.27
CA ASP A 52 10.51 -0.62 15.67
C ASP A 52 11.73 -0.91 16.57
N ARG A 53 12.65 -1.78 16.12
CA ARG A 53 13.90 -2.05 16.83
C ARG A 53 14.76 -0.80 16.96
N LEU A 54 14.89 -0.01 15.91
CA LEU A 54 15.65 1.24 15.93
C LEU A 54 14.99 2.28 16.86
N THR A 55 13.67 2.43 16.81
CA THR A 55 12.92 3.29 17.71
C THR A 55 13.12 2.88 19.17
N SER A 56 13.09 1.58 19.47
CA SER A 56 13.37 1.06 20.82
C SER A 56 14.79 1.38 21.28
N GLN A 57 15.79 1.30 20.39
CA GLN A 57 17.17 1.66 20.72
C GLN A 57 17.31 3.16 20.99
N ILE A 58 16.71 4.01 20.16
CA ILE A 58 16.72 5.48 20.34
C ILE A 58 16.06 5.87 21.67
N ASN A 59 14.89 5.30 21.97
CA ASN A 59 14.19 5.56 23.23
C ASN A 59 15.02 5.11 24.45
N GLY A 60 15.72 3.99 24.34
CA GLY A 60 16.64 3.51 25.38
C GLY A 60 17.83 4.43 25.59
N LEU A 61 18.40 4.99 24.52
CA LEU A 61 19.50 5.97 24.60
C LEU A 61 19.05 7.32 25.16
N ASN A 62 17.79 7.71 24.98
CA ASN A 62 17.23 8.98 25.45
C ASN A 62 16.75 8.93 26.92
N GLN A 63 16.66 7.73 27.52
CA GLN A 63 16.29 7.56 28.93
C GLN A 63 17.50 7.45 29.88
N GLY A 64 18.73 7.47 29.34
CA GLY A 64 19.99 7.42 30.10
C GLY A 64 20.58 8.79 30.37
#